data_AF-A0A7V6XQA5-F1
#
_entry.id   AF-A0A7V6XQA5-F1
#
_cell.length_a   1.000
_cell.length_b   1.000
_cell.length_c   1.000
_cell.angle_alpha   90.00
_cell.angle_beta   90.00
_cell.angle_gamma   90.00
#
_symmetry.space_group_name_H-M   'P 1'
#
loop_
_entity.id
_entity.type
_entity.pdbx_description
1 polymer ?
#
loop_
_entity_poly.entity_id
_entity_poly.type
_entity_poly.pdbx_seq_one_letter_code
_entity_poly.pdbx_strand_id
1 'polypeptide(L)'
;MYKQKGMTALYSSIVATLFVSIVFYLSSNEFFESIFLTFILVSLYVFPIIFLFALPVSIAYEYLFRSEHRTIWTSLFWHVGFAALPNLFVFFNHFDDGLVRLNMLSMSVPAAIIFVFFDTWTKKKAKQTEFAINRTQKGALLLIPTILALGFYFLFLHMDYRSPNQYIIPDGYVGWVYVYYNVSDAEPLPKKNGKFLLEIDESGMLSTSNSIEYGAALDEYYYISNNGELKQLPFEEMIFAASTGSSNAHDGEVTTYERFFVGSEAQFEQYENSSN
;
A
#
# COMPACT_ATOMS: atom_id res chain seq x y z
N MET A 1 -0.58 22.44 -31.17
CA MET A 1 -1.42 21.54 -30.35
C MET A 1 -0.61 20.38 -29.77
N TYR A 2 -0.09 19.45 -30.58
CA TYR A 2 0.64 18.26 -30.10
C TYR A 2 1.88 18.57 -29.24
N LYS A 3 2.71 19.53 -29.65
CA LYS A 3 3.90 19.97 -28.88
C LYS A 3 3.54 20.45 -27.46
N GLN A 4 2.45 21.21 -27.32
CA GLN A 4 2.00 21.72 -26.03
C GLN A 4 1.49 20.59 -25.13
N LYS A 5 0.72 19.65 -25.68
CA LYS A 5 0.23 18.49 -24.94
C LYS A 5 1.34 17.55 -24.50
N GLY A 6 2.34 17.33 -25.34
CA GLY A 6 3.54 16.56 -24.97
C GLY A 6 4.26 17.20 -23.78
N MET A 7 4.41 18.53 -23.78
CA MET A 7 5.00 19.25 -22.63
C MET A 7 4.12 19.18 -21.39
N THR A 8 2.80 19.32 -21.51
CA THR A 8 1.88 19.16 -20.38
C THR A 8 1.99 17.76 -19.77
N ALA A 9 1.95 16.72 -20.60
CA ALA A 9 2.09 15.34 -20.16
C ALA A 9 3.44 15.08 -19.49
N LEU A 10 4.52 15.65 -20.02
CA LEU A 10 5.84 15.58 -19.42
C LEU A 10 5.86 16.21 -18.02
N TYR A 11 5.38 17.45 -17.88
CA TYR A 11 5.36 18.15 -16.59
C TYR A 11 4.47 17.47 -15.56
N SER A 12 3.25 17.04 -15.95
CA SER A 12 2.35 16.33 -15.05
C SER A 12 2.94 14.99 -14.61
N SER A 13 3.65 14.29 -15.50
CA SER A 13 4.31 13.02 -15.16
C SER A 13 5.40 13.25 -14.13
N ILE A 14 6.28 14.25 -14.33
CA ILE A 14 7.34 14.59 -13.36
C ILE A 14 6.75 14.95 -11.99
N VAL A 15 5.71 15.80 -11.96
CA VAL A 15 5.10 16.24 -10.70
C VAL A 15 4.37 15.10 -9.99
N ALA A 16 3.62 14.28 -10.73
CA ALA A 16 2.93 13.12 -10.17
C ALA A 16 3.93 12.08 -9.65
N THR A 17 5.00 11.80 -10.39
CA THR A 17 6.09 10.92 -9.96
C THR A 17 6.75 11.41 -8.68
N LEU A 18 7.06 12.71 -8.57
CA LEU A 18 7.62 13.30 -7.35
C LEU A 18 6.65 13.16 -6.17
N PHE A 19 5.36 13.48 -6.39
CA PHE A 19 4.33 13.35 -5.35
C PHE A 19 4.20 11.91 -4.87
N VAL A 20 4.09 10.95 -5.79
CA VAL A 20 3.98 9.52 -5.47
C VAL A 20 5.22 9.03 -4.74
N SER A 21 6.41 9.44 -5.17
CA SER A 21 7.67 9.08 -4.50
C SER A 21 7.71 9.58 -3.06
N ILE A 22 7.26 10.81 -2.81
CA ILE A 22 7.20 11.39 -1.46
C ILE A 22 6.19 10.64 -0.59
N VAL A 23 4.98 10.38 -1.11
CA VAL A 23 3.95 9.62 -0.38
C VAL A 23 4.47 8.22 -0.04
N PHE A 24 5.05 7.53 -1.02
CA PHE A 24 5.58 6.19 -0.83
C PHE A 24 6.68 6.18 0.23
N TYR A 25 7.64 7.11 0.14
CA TYR A 25 8.73 7.27 1.12
C TYR A 25 8.22 7.56 2.54
N LEU A 26 7.18 8.40 2.67
CA LEU A 26 6.57 8.70 3.98
C LEU A 26 5.74 7.54 4.53
N SER A 27 5.27 6.63 3.67
CA SER A 27 4.46 5.46 4.06
C SER A 27 5.27 4.19 4.32
N SER A 28 6.45 4.06 3.70
CA SER A 28 7.35 2.94 3.94
C SER A 28 8.05 3.15 5.28
N ASN A 29 7.63 2.41 6.30
CA ASN A 29 8.38 2.34 7.56
C ASN A 29 9.73 1.64 7.40
N GLU A 30 9.95 0.96 6.27
CA GLU A 30 11.27 0.50 5.87
C GLU A 30 12.08 1.64 5.26
N PHE A 31 13.26 1.83 5.85
CA PHE A 31 14.29 2.72 5.36
C PHE A 31 14.84 2.14 4.05
N PHE A 32 14.13 2.33 2.92
CA PHE A 32 14.73 2.10 1.61
C PHE A 32 16.04 2.88 1.59
N GLU A 33 17.17 2.17 1.54
CA GLU A 33 18.50 2.74 1.79
C GLU A 33 18.89 3.87 0.81
N SER A 34 18.07 4.15 -0.22
CA SER A 34 18.08 5.48 -0.82
C SER A 34 16.70 5.93 -1.32
N ILE A 35 16.29 7.14 -0.89
CA ILE A 35 15.24 7.96 -1.53
C ILE A 35 15.41 7.99 -3.05
N PHE A 36 16.66 7.94 -3.51
CA PHE A 36 17.02 7.95 -4.93
C PHE A 36 16.53 6.70 -5.67
N LEU A 37 16.71 5.51 -5.12
CA LEU A 37 16.25 4.27 -5.75
C LEU A 37 14.72 4.19 -5.77
N THR A 38 14.06 4.57 -4.66
CA THR A 38 12.60 4.69 -4.60
C THR A 38 12.09 5.64 -5.68
N PHE A 39 12.72 6.82 -5.81
CA PHE A 39 12.36 7.78 -6.85
C PHE A 39 12.57 7.21 -8.26
N ILE A 40 13.65 6.48 -8.52
CA ILE A 40 13.89 5.84 -9.83
C ILE A 40 12.80 4.80 -10.13
N LEU A 41 12.49 3.91 -9.18
CA LEU A 41 11.50 2.86 -9.37
C LEU A 41 10.10 3.46 -9.61
N VAL A 42 9.70 4.43 -8.77
CA VAL A 42 8.44 5.16 -8.96
C VAL A 42 8.44 5.92 -10.28
N SER A 43 9.57 6.50 -10.70
CA SER A 43 9.69 7.16 -12.00
C SER A 43 9.49 6.18 -13.15
N LEU A 44 10.17 5.04 -13.14
CA LEU A 44 10.05 4.01 -14.18
C LEU A 44 8.63 3.44 -14.27
N TYR A 45 7.89 3.42 -13.15
CA TYR A 45 6.52 2.92 -13.12
C TYR A 45 5.48 3.99 -13.49
N VAL A 46 5.49 5.13 -12.79
CA VAL A 46 4.46 6.18 -12.92
C VAL A 46 4.60 6.97 -14.21
N PHE A 47 5.83 7.22 -14.67
CA PHE A 47 6.07 8.05 -15.84
C PHE A 47 5.51 7.44 -17.13
N PRO A 48 5.79 6.16 -17.49
CA PRO A 48 5.23 5.57 -18.69
C PRO A 48 3.70 5.46 -18.61
N ILE A 49 3.14 5.19 -17.43
CA ILE A 49 1.68 5.09 -17.27
C ILE A 49 1.03 6.44 -17.56
N ILE A 50 1.47 7.53 -16.93
CA ILE A 50 0.88 8.85 -17.18
C ILE A 50 1.13 9.29 -18.61
N PHE A 51 2.35 9.11 -19.12
CA PHE A 51 2.70 9.57 -20.46
C PHE A 51 1.96 8.79 -21.56
N LEU A 52 1.90 7.47 -21.46
CA LEU A 52 1.26 6.60 -22.46
C LEU A 52 -0.26 6.55 -22.33
N PHE A 53 -0.84 6.75 -21.14
CA PHE A 53 -2.31 6.76 -20.99
C PHE A 53 -2.91 8.17 -21.06
N ALA A 54 -2.38 9.14 -20.32
CA ALA A 54 -3.04 10.44 -20.20
C ALA A 54 -2.97 11.24 -21.51
N LEU A 55 -1.89 11.09 -22.30
CA LEU A 55 -1.73 11.81 -23.56
C LEU A 55 -2.72 11.32 -24.65
N PRO A 56 -2.85 10.01 -24.96
CA PRO A 56 -3.86 9.53 -25.90
C PRO A 56 -5.28 9.82 -25.45
N VAL A 57 -5.57 9.68 -24.15
CA VAL A 57 -6.90 9.98 -23.58
C VAL A 57 -7.25 11.46 -23.76
N SER A 58 -6.29 12.38 -23.52
CA SER A 58 -6.47 13.81 -23.76
C SER A 58 -6.67 14.16 -25.24
N ILE A 59 -5.97 13.47 -26.15
CA ILE A 59 -6.15 13.63 -27.60
C ILE A 59 -7.52 13.12 -28.04
N ALA A 60 -7.90 11.92 -27.61
CA ALA A 60 -9.20 11.31 -27.90
C ALA A 60 -10.35 12.18 -27.37
N TYR A 61 -10.24 12.70 -26.15
CA TYR A 61 -11.22 13.63 -25.58
C TYR A 61 -11.43 14.88 -26.46
N GLU A 62 -10.35 15.48 -26.94
CA GLU A 62 -10.46 16.63 -27.85
C GLU A 62 -11.00 16.28 -29.23
N TYR A 63 -10.77 15.06 -29.71
CA TYR A 63 -11.32 14.61 -30.98
C TYR A 63 -12.82 14.35 -30.87
N LEU A 64 -13.26 13.69 -29.79
CA LEU A 64 -14.64 13.25 -29.58
C LEU A 64 -15.58 14.38 -29.17
N PHE A 65 -15.11 15.35 -28.38
CA PHE A 65 -15.97 16.41 -27.84
C PHE A 65 -15.82 17.73 -28.62
N ARG A 66 -16.95 18.30 -29.07
CA ARG A 66 -17.01 19.65 -29.67
C ARG A 66 -16.57 20.71 -28.65
N SER A 67 -15.99 21.82 -29.13
CA SER A 67 -15.44 22.89 -28.28
C SER A 67 -16.43 23.46 -27.26
N GLU A 68 -17.72 23.52 -27.60
CA GLU A 68 -18.81 24.01 -26.74
C GLU A 68 -19.09 23.11 -25.52
N HIS A 69 -18.77 21.81 -25.60
CA HIS A 69 -18.98 20.85 -24.52
C HIS A 69 -17.70 20.53 -23.74
N ARG A 70 -16.56 21.18 -24.08
CA ARG A 70 -15.28 20.96 -23.40
C ARG A 70 -15.22 21.70 -22.08
N THR A 71 -15.82 21.13 -21.05
CA THR A 71 -15.70 21.60 -19.67
C THR A 71 -14.55 20.88 -18.95
N ILE A 72 -14.12 21.43 -17.81
CA ILE A 72 -13.17 20.73 -16.93
C ILE A 72 -13.79 19.43 -16.37
N TRP A 73 -15.09 19.42 -16.11
CA TRP A 73 -15.80 18.28 -15.53
C TRP A 73 -15.91 17.10 -16.49
N THR A 74 -16.23 17.37 -17.76
CA THR A 74 -16.26 16.34 -18.81
C THR A 74 -14.86 15.80 -19.09
N SER A 75 -13.83 16.64 -19.02
CA SER A 75 -12.43 16.20 -19.12
C SER A 75 -12.04 15.33 -17.93
N LEU A 76 -12.41 15.75 -16.71
CA LEU A 76 -12.11 15.02 -15.48
C LEU A 76 -12.76 13.65 -15.48
N PHE A 77 -14.07 13.59 -15.77
CA PHE A 77 -14.81 12.34 -15.88
C PHE A 77 -14.15 11.38 -16.88
N TRP A 78 -13.74 11.89 -18.04
CA TRP A 78 -13.08 11.08 -19.05
C TRP A 78 -11.72 10.53 -18.60
N HIS A 79 -10.86 11.37 -18.03
CA HIS A 79 -9.52 10.94 -17.60
C HIS A 79 -9.58 10.02 -16.38
N VAL A 80 -10.45 10.30 -15.41
CA VAL A 80 -10.64 9.43 -14.23
C VAL A 80 -11.27 8.10 -14.64
N GLY A 81 -12.26 8.11 -15.54
CA GLY A 81 -12.86 6.88 -16.06
C GLY A 81 -11.85 6.00 -16.78
N PHE A 82 -11.02 6.58 -17.65
CA PHE A 82 -9.95 5.83 -18.33
C PHE A 82 -8.83 5.38 -17.39
N ALA A 83 -8.49 6.17 -16.37
CA ALA A 83 -7.53 5.77 -15.35
C ALA A 83 -8.07 4.63 -14.46
N ALA A 84 -9.38 4.56 -14.25
CA ALA A 84 -10.02 3.50 -13.47
C ALA A 84 -10.17 2.17 -14.24
N LEU A 85 -10.22 2.19 -15.57
CA LEU A 85 -10.45 0.99 -16.39
C LEU A 85 -9.41 -0.14 -16.19
N PRO A 86 -8.09 0.11 -16.22
CA PRO A 86 -7.10 -0.92 -15.92
C PRO A 86 -7.26 -1.50 -14.52
N ASN A 87 -7.68 -0.68 -13.56
CA ASN A 87 -7.91 -1.13 -12.20
C ASN A 87 -9.17 -2.01 -12.07
N LEU A 88 -10.23 -1.71 -12.82
CA LEU A 88 -11.40 -2.59 -12.90
C LEU A 88 -11.02 -3.96 -13.47
N PHE A 89 -10.14 -3.99 -14.47
CA PHE A 89 -9.62 -5.24 -15.01
C PHE A 89 -8.84 -6.04 -13.95
N VAL A 90 -7.93 -5.41 -13.20
CA VAL A 90 -7.21 -6.08 -12.09
C VAL A 90 -8.18 -6.54 -11.00
N PHE A 91 -9.19 -5.73 -10.68
CA PHE A 91 -10.21 -6.04 -9.68
C PHE A 91 -11.01 -7.30 -10.03
N PHE A 92 -11.42 -7.47 -11.29
CA PHE A 92 -12.22 -8.62 -11.71
C PHE A 92 -11.41 -9.90 -11.93
N ASN A 93 -10.11 -9.81 -12.25
CA ASN A 93 -9.29 -10.98 -12.59
C ASN A 93 -8.67 -11.74 -11.40
N HIS A 94 -9.20 -11.58 -10.17
CA HIS A 94 -8.83 -12.43 -9.02
C HIS A 94 -7.31 -12.57 -8.75
N PHE A 95 -6.52 -11.51 -8.91
CA PHE A 95 -5.18 -11.48 -8.32
C PHE A 95 -5.32 -11.47 -6.78
N ASP A 96 -4.91 -12.54 -6.10
CA ASP A 96 -5.16 -12.78 -4.66
C ASP A 96 -4.46 -11.77 -3.72
N ASP A 97 -3.55 -10.94 -4.25
CA ASP A 97 -2.83 -9.96 -3.44
C ASP A 97 -3.62 -8.66 -3.27
N GLY A 98 -4.40 -8.57 -2.18
CA GLY A 98 -5.14 -7.36 -1.79
C GLY A 98 -4.28 -6.09 -1.69
N LEU A 99 -2.99 -6.24 -1.40
CA LEU A 99 -1.98 -5.16 -1.34
C LEU A 99 -1.69 -4.52 -2.71
N VAL A 100 -1.69 -5.30 -3.80
CA VAL A 100 -1.47 -4.77 -5.16
C VAL A 100 -2.68 -3.96 -5.61
N ARG A 101 -3.89 -4.38 -5.22
CA ARG A 101 -5.17 -3.77 -5.64
C ARG A 101 -5.39 -2.37 -5.05
N LEU A 102 -5.09 -2.17 -3.77
CA LEU A 102 -5.25 -0.88 -3.08
C LEU A 102 -4.21 0.16 -3.55
N ASN A 103 -3.00 -0.27 -3.91
CA ASN A 103 -1.93 0.63 -4.34
C ASN A 103 -2.12 1.18 -5.77
N MET A 104 -2.71 0.42 -6.70
CA MET A 104 -2.87 0.91 -8.09
C MET A 104 -4.02 1.92 -8.26
N LEU A 105 -5.16 1.71 -7.58
CA LEU A 105 -6.30 2.64 -7.61
C LEU A 105 -5.99 3.96 -6.91
N SER A 106 -5.34 3.87 -5.74
CA SER A 106 -4.98 5.04 -4.94
C SER A 106 -3.97 5.95 -5.65
N MET A 107 -3.19 5.45 -6.60
CA MET A 107 -2.20 6.26 -7.34
C MET A 107 -2.69 6.78 -8.70
N SER A 108 -3.47 5.98 -9.44
CA SER A 108 -3.90 6.33 -10.80
C SER A 108 -4.94 7.45 -10.85
N VAL A 109 -5.88 7.48 -9.89
CA VAL A 109 -6.92 8.53 -9.83
C VAL A 109 -6.32 9.90 -9.48
N PRO A 110 -5.47 10.06 -8.44
CA PRO A 110 -4.80 11.33 -8.18
C PRO A 110 -3.91 11.79 -9.34
N ALA A 111 -3.20 10.88 -10.02
CA ALA A 111 -2.40 11.21 -11.18
C ALA A 111 -3.25 11.78 -12.34
N ALA A 112 -4.41 11.16 -12.61
CA ALA A 112 -5.35 11.66 -13.62
C ALA A 112 -5.93 13.04 -13.26
N ILE A 113 -6.23 13.26 -11.98
CA ILE A 113 -6.69 14.55 -11.47
C ILE A 113 -5.60 15.62 -11.70
N ILE A 114 -4.36 15.36 -11.26
CA ILE A 114 -3.21 16.25 -11.45
C ILE A 114 -3.03 16.58 -12.93
N PHE A 115 -3.09 15.57 -13.80
CA PHE A 115 -2.98 15.77 -15.25
C PHE A 115 -4.04 16.72 -15.79
N VAL A 116 -5.32 16.54 -15.43
CA VAL A 116 -6.42 17.40 -15.90
C VAL A 116 -6.24 18.84 -15.44
N PHE A 117 -5.76 19.05 -14.21
CA PHE A 117 -5.44 20.38 -13.71
C PHE A 117 -4.28 21.03 -14.47
N PHE A 118 -3.19 20.31 -14.73
CA PHE A 118 -2.08 20.82 -15.54
C PHE A 118 -2.48 21.10 -16.99
N ASP A 119 -3.30 20.24 -17.60
CA ASP A 119 -3.81 20.42 -18.95
C ASP A 119 -4.72 21.64 -19.06
N THR A 120 -5.65 21.81 -18.12
CA THR A 120 -6.49 23.02 -18.09
C THR A 120 -5.69 24.29 -17.79
N TRP A 121 -4.69 24.22 -16.90
CA TRP A 121 -3.82 25.35 -16.60
C TRP A 121 -2.96 25.77 -17.79
N THR A 122 -2.31 24.82 -18.46
CA THR A 122 -1.48 25.08 -19.65
C THR A 122 -2.31 25.61 -20.82
N LYS A 123 -3.54 25.09 -21.03
CA LYS A 123 -4.49 25.61 -22.02
C LYS A 123 -4.94 27.03 -21.71
N LYS A 124 -5.23 27.34 -20.43
CA LYS A 124 -5.54 28.70 -20.00
C LYS A 124 -4.36 29.64 -20.22
N LYS A 125 -3.13 29.24 -19.88
CA LYS A 125 -1.92 30.04 -20.08
C LYS A 125 -1.63 30.33 -21.56
N ALA A 126 -1.85 29.35 -22.45
CA ALA A 126 -1.73 29.56 -23.89
C ALA A 126 -2.81 30.47 -24.48
N LYS A 127 -3.99 30.54 -23.85
CA LYS A 127 -5.02 31.56 -24.15
C LYS A 127 -4.76 32.90 -23.44
N GLN A 128 -4.07 32.91 -22.31
CA GLN A 128 -3.77 34.07 -21.45
C GLN A 128 -2.43 34.76 -21.76
N THR A 129 -1.74 34.40 -22.84
CA THR A 129 -0.74 35.30 -23.45
C THR A 129 -1.32 36.66 -23.90
N GLU A 130 -2.61 36.93 -23.60
CA GLU A 130 -3.26 38.24 -23.66
C GLU A 130 -3.95 38.71 -22.35
N PHE A 131 -3.95 37.95 -21.23
CA PHE A 131 -4.65 38.39 -20.01
C PHE A 131 -3.91 38.00 -18.70
N ALA A 132 -3.54 39.03 -17.93
CA ALA A 132 -2.85 38.92 -16.65
C ALA A 132 -3.68 38.16 -15.59
N ILE A 133 -3.04 37.20 -14.91
CA ILE A 133 -3.64 36.37 -13.85
C ILE A 133 -3.84 37.21 -12.58
N ASN A 134 -5.10 37.37 -12.13
CA ASN A 134 -5.42 38.16 -10.94
C ASN A 134 -5.20 37.38 -9.61
N ARG A 135 -5.09 38.13 -8.51
CA ARG A 135 -4.65 37.66 -7.17
C ARG A 135 -5.51 36.54 -6.59
N THR A 136 -6.79 36.46 -6.96
CA THR A 136 -7.76 35.44 -6.50
C THR A 136 -7.51 34.07 -7.14
N GLN A 137 -7.04 33.98 -8.38
CA GLN A 137 -6.71 32.71 -9.04
C GLN A 137 -5.43 32.05 -8.48
N LYS A 138 -4.51 32.84 -7.92
CA LYS A 138 -3.31 32.32 -7.22
C LYS A 138 -3.66 31.64 -5.89
N GLY A 139 -4.69 32.12 -5.19
CA GLY A 139 -5.16 31.54 -3.93
C GLY A 139 -5.78 30.14 -4.11
N ALA A 140 -6.60 29.97 -5.14
CA ALA A 140 -7.25 28.68 -5.43
C ALA A 140 -6.25 27.57 -5.82
N LEU A 141 -5.11 27.92 -6.43
CA LEU A 141 -4.07 26.97 -6.83
C LEU A 141 -3.30 26.39 -5.64
N LEU A 142 -3.22 27.12 -4.53
CA LEU A 142 -2.58 26.65 -3.29
C LEU A 142 -3.53 25.83 -2.40
N LEU A 143 -4.84 26.07 -2.49
CA LEU A 143 -5.84 25.38 -1.64
C LEU A 143 -5.99 23.90 -1.97
N ILE A 144 -5.90 23.51 -3.25
CA ILE A 144 -6.06 22.12 -3.69
C ILE A 144 -5.00 21.19 -3.10
N PRO A 145 -3.67 21.45 -3.23
CA PRO A 145 -2.66 20.62 -2.60
C PRO A 145 -2.76 20.62 -1.08
N THR A 146 -3.19 21.72 -0.45
CA THR A 146 -3.45 21.75 1.00
C THR A 146 -4.61 20.83 1.40
N ILE A 147 -5.72 20.84 0.65
CA ILE A 147 -6.87 19.94 0.90
C ILE A 147 -6.46 18.48 0.68
N LEU A 148 -5.68 18.17 -0.35
CA LEU A 148 -5.17 16.82 -0.59
C LEU A 148 -4.21 16.36 0.52
N ALA A 149 -3.30 17.23 0.96
CA ALA A 149 -2.39 16.94 2.07
C ALA A 149 -3.15 16.73 3.39
N LEU A 150 -4.18 17.54 3.66
CA LEU A 150 -5.05 17.38 4.83
C LEU A 150 -5.89 16.10 4.74
N GLY A 151 -6.42 15.76 3.56
CA GLY A 151 -7.16 14.51 3.35
C GLY A 151 -6.27 13.28 3.53
N PHE A 152 -5.04 13.32 3.01
CA PHE A 152 -4.07 12.25 3.22
C PHE A 152 -3.62 12.14 4.68
N TYR A 153 -3.36 13.26 5.35
CA TYR A 153 -3.08 13.30 6.79
C TYR A 153 -4.24 12.71 7.60
N PHE A 154 -5.48 13.04 7.24
CA PHE A 154 -6.67 12.48 7.88
C PHE A 154 -6.77 10.97 7.67
N LEU A 155 -6.50 10.46 6.45
CA LEU A 155 -6.44 9.01 6.19
C LEU A 155 -5.34 8.32 7.00
N PHE A 156 -4.15 8.92 7.07
CA PHE A 156 -3.04 8.41 7.87
C PHE A 156 -3.38 8.34 9.37
N LEU A 157 -4.11 9.33 9.89
CA LEU A 157 -4.59 9.33 11.27
C LEU A 157 -5.64 8.24 11.56
N HIS A 158 -6.28 7.68 10.54
CA HIS A 158 -7.27 6.59 10.69
C HIS A 158 -6.67 5.21 10.39
N MET A 159 -5.34 5.11 10.20
CA MET A 159 -4.68 3.82 10.22
C MET A 159 -4.66 3.30 11.65
N ASP A 160 -5.35 2.20 11.91
CA ASP A 160 -5.24 1.50 13.19
C ASP A 160 -3.84 0.87 13.27
N TYR A 161 -3.06 1.31 14.26
CA TYR A 161 -1.78 0.71 14.59
C TYR A 161 -1.96 -0.21 15.79
N ARG A 162 -1.36 -1.40 15.73
CA ARG A 162 -1.30 -2.29 16.87
C ARG A 162 0.10 -2.35 17.47
N SER A 163 0.19 -2.91 18.67
CA SER A 163 1.47 -3.23 19.27
C SER A 163 2.19 -4.29 18.41
N PRO A 164 3.49 -4.11 18.11
CA PRO A 164 4.24 -5.14 17.40
C PRO A 164 4.43 -6.40 18.27
N ASN A 165 4.48 -7.54 17.60
CA ASN A 165 4.75 -8.84 18.21
C ASN A 165 6.21 -9.24 17.96
N GLN A 166 6.81 -9.90 18.96
CA GLN A 166 8.13 -10.51 18.86
C GLN A 166 7.97 -12.01 19.09
N TYR A 167 8.06 -12.79 18.01
CA TYR A 167 7.96 -14.25 18.04
C TYR A 167 9.34 -14.84 18.34
N ILE A 168 9.42 -15.62 19.40
CA ILE A 168 10.61 -16.35 19.83
C ILE A 168 10.35 -17.83 19.55
N ILE A 169 10.97 -18.33 18.50
CA ILE A 169 10.74 -19.68 17.96
C ILE A 169 11.94 -20.57 18.33
N PRO A 170 11.76 -21.84 18.70
CA PRO A 170 12.89 -22.72 18.99
C PRO A 170 13.84 -22.86 17.80
N ASP A 171 15.15 -22.83 18.04
CA ASP A 171 16.14 -22.97 16.98
C ASP A 171 15.97 -24.27 16.18
N GLY A 172 15.98 -24.15 14.86
CA GLY A 172 15.77 -25.27 13.94
C GLY A 172 14.31 -25.73 13.77
N TYR A 173 13.33 -25.07 14.41
CA TYR A 173 11.91 -25.35 14.19
C TYR A 173 11.53 -25.12 12.72
N VAL A 174 10.82 -26.07 12.11
CA VAL A 174 10.26 -25.97 10.76
C VAL A 174 8.85 -26.54 10.78
N GLY A 175 7.86 -25.72 10.45
CA GLY A 175 6.46 -26.12 10.52
C GLY A 175 5.50 -24.96 10.72
N TRP A 176 4.25 -25.31 11.01
CA TRP A 176 3.20 -24.34 11.28
C TRP A 176 3.22 -23.90 12.73
N VAL A 177 3.36 -22.59 12.94
CA VAL A 177 3.13 -21.96 14.23
C VAL A 177 1.66 -21.57 14.36
N TYR A 178 1.08 -21.83 15.53
CA TYR A 178 -0.27 -21.43 15.91
C TYR A 178 -0.25 -20.66 17.23
N VAL A 179 -0.82 -19.46 17.23
CA VAL A 179 -1.06 -18.67 18.44
C VAL A 179 -2.56 -18.58 18.68
N TYR A 180 -3.05 -19.19 19.75
CA TYR A 180 -4.44 -19.14 20.18
C TYR A 180 -4.64 -18.02 21.20
N TYR A 181 -5.54 -17.10 20.88
CA TYR A 181 -5.93 -15.95 21.69
C TYR A 181 -7.25 -16.20 22.41
N ASN A 182 -7.49 -15.42 23.47
CA ASN A 182 -8.67 -15.52 24.34
C ASN A 182 -8.84 -16.90 25.00
N VAL A 183 -7.76 -17.59 25.33
CA VAL A 183 -7.82 -18.85 26.09
C VAL A 183 -7.86 -18.51 27.59
N SER A 184 -8.98 -18.79 28.27
CA SER A 184 -9.27 -18.31 29.63
C SER A 184 -8.22 -18.69 30.68
N ASP A 185 -7.66 -19.90 30.57
CA ASP A 185 -6.73 -20.46 31.54
C ASP A 185 -5.25 -20.31 31.13
N ALA A 186 -4.98 -19.57 30.04
CA ALA A 186 -3.63 -19.32 29.56
C ALA A 186 -3.04 -18.03 30.14
N GLU A 187 -1.71 -17.97 30.22
CA GLU A 187 -1.01 -16.78 30.72
C GLU A 187 -1.12 -15.61 29.72
N PRO A 188 -1.23 -14.35 30.21
CA PRO A 188 -1.18 -13.19 29.34
C PRO A 188 0.23 -12.97 28.76
N LEU A 189 0.30 -12.46 27.54
CA LEU A 189 1.57 -12.16 26.88
C LEU A 189 2.31 -11.03 27.62
N PRO A 190 3.60 -11.24 28.00
CA PRO A 190 4.39 -10.17 28.57
C PRO A 190 4.69 -9.11 27.51
N LYS A 191 4.65 -7.83 27.93
CA LYS A 191 4.97 -6.69 27.08
C LYS A 191 6.31 -6.09 27.47
N LYS A 192 7.28 -6.07 26.55
CA LYS A 192 8.62 -5.53 26.75
C LYS A 192 8.92 -4.47 25.68
N ASN A 193 9.31 -3.28 26.12
CA ASN A 193 9.61 -2.15 25.22
C ASN A 193 8.48 -1.84 24.20
N GLY A 194 7.22 -2.01 24.62
CA GLY A 194 6.06 -1.76 23.76
C GLY A 194 5.66 -2.91 22.83
N LYS A 195 6.40 -4.02 22.82
CA LYS A 195 6.13 -5.22 22.01
C LYS A 195 5.61 -6.37 22.87
N PHE A 196 4.68 -7.17 22.35
CA PHE A 196 4.33 -8.44 22.98
C PHE A 196 5.39 -9.49 22.66
N LEU A 197 5.77 -10.28 23.66
CA LEU A 197 6.70 -11.38 23.49
C LEU A 197 5.91 -12.70 23.41
N LEU A 198 6.09 -13.41 22.30
CA LEU A 198 5.40 -14.67 22.01
C LEU A 198 6.42 -15.78 21.96
N GLU A 199 6.62 -16.47 23.08
CA GLU A 199 7.50 -17.64 23.16
C GLU A 199 6.76 -18.87 22.66
N ILE A 200 7.19 -19.38 21.50
CA ILE A 200 6.60 -20.54 20.85
C ILE A 200 7.30 -21.79 21.41
N ASP A 201 6.53 -22.81 21.75
CA ASP A 201 7.08 -24.06 22.24
C ASP A 201 7.60 -24.97 21.10
N GLU A 202 8.20 -26.11 21.46
CA GLU A 202 8.72 -27.09 20.49
C GLU A 202 7.64 -27.69 19.57
N SER A 203 6.35 -27.60 19.96
CA SER A 203 5.24 -28.05 19.13
C SER A 203 4.82 -27.01 18.08
N GLY A 204 5.29 -25.78 18.20
CA GLY A 204 4.86 -24.66 17.39
C GLY A 204 3.58 -24.01 17.89
N MET A 205 3.15 -24.29 19.11
CA MET A 205 1.89 -23.78 19.64
C MET A 205 2.13 -22.79 20.78
N LEU A 206 1.25 -21.80 20.87
CA LEU A 206 1.17 -20.88 22.00
C LEU A 206 -0.30 -20.60 22.29
N SER A 207 -0.68 -20.59 23.56
CA SER A 207 -2.00 -20.14 24.02
C SER A 207 -1.84 -18.93 24.93
N THR A 208 -2.72 -17.96 24.81
CA THR A 208 -2.73 -16.78 25.67
C THR A 208 -4.14 -16.29 25.95
N SER A 209 -4.33 -15.67 27.12
CA SER A 209 -5.57 -14.99 27.50
C SER A 209 -5.73 -13.62 26.82
N ASN A 210 -4.69 -13.08 26.17
CA ASN A 210 -4.78 -11.82 25.45
C ASN A 210 -5.78 -11.93 24.29
N SER A 211 -6.46 -10.82 23.97
CA SER A 211 -7.17 -10.67 22.71
C SER A 211 -6.19 -10.32 21.59
N ILE A 212 -6.42 -10.84 20.38
CA ILE A 212 -5.64 -10.43 19.21
C ILE A 212 -5.84 -8.94 18.93
N GLU A 213 -4.74 -8.22 18.68
CA GLU A 213 -4.80 -6.83 18.22
C GLU A 213 -4.80 -6.80 16.69
N TYR A 214 -5.68 -5.98 16.09
CA TYR A 214 -5.71 -5.75 14.64
C TYR A 214 -5.13 -4.38 14.32
N GLY A 215 -4.44 -4.27 13.19
CA GLY A 215 -3.82 -3.02 12.74
C GLY A 215 -2.46 -3.24 12.11
N ALA A 216 -1.86 -2.16 11.61
CA ALA A 216 -0.51 -2.16 11.07
C ALA A 216 0.53 -2.24 12.21
N ALA A 217 1.49 -3.14 12.08
CA ALA A 217 2.66 -3.24 12.96
C ALA A 217 3.83 -3.91 12.24
N LEU A 218 5.03 -3.77 12.80
CA LEU A 218 6.26 -4.40 12.32
C LEU A 218 6.65 -5.52 13.28
N ASP A 219 6.13 -6.71 13.02
CA ASP A 219 6.45 -7.87 13.84
C ASP A 219 7.85 -8.41 13.55
N GLU A 220 8.45 -9.03 14.54
CA GLU A 220 9.81 -9.57 14.46
C GLU A 220 9.81 -11.05 14.82
N TYR A 221 10.63 -11.82 14.10
CA TYR A 221 10.73 -13.26 14.24
C TYR A 221 12.16 -13.62 14.58
N TYR A 222 12.36 -14.45 15.60
CA TYR A 222 13.68 -14.88 16.05
C TYR A 222 13.68 -16.38 16.30
N TYR A 223 14.80 -17.04 15.99
CA TYR A 223 15.15 -18.29 16.65
C TYR A 223 15.82 -18.02 17.99
N ILE A 224 15.48 -18.80 19.01
CA ILE A 224 16.20 -18.87 20.27
C ILE A 224 16.96 -20.18 20.34
N SER A 225 18.28 -20.09 20.50
CA SER A 225 19.12 -21.27 20.69
C SER A 225 19.15 -21.70 22.16
N ASN A 226 19.65 -22.91 22.42
CA ASN A 226 19.71 -23.49 23.76
C ASN A 226 20.51 -22.66 24.80
N ASN A 227 21.38 -21.75 24.35
CA ASN A 227 22.14 -20.86 25.22
C ASN A 227 21.42 -19.51 25.48
N GLY A 228 20.22 -19.31 24.92
CA GLY A 228 19.43 -18.09 25.01
C GLY A 228 19.76 -17.01 23.97
N GLU A 229 20.65 -17.27 23.02
CA GLU A 229 21.00 -16.34 21.95
C GLU A 229 19.88 -16.28 20.90
N LEU A 230 19.50 -15.04 20.54
CA LEU A 230 18.47 -14.75 19.55
C LEU A 230 19.08 -14.52 18.17
N LYS A 231 18.57 -15.24 17.17
CA LYS A 231 18.91 -15.09 15.75
C LYS A 231 17.70 -14.59 14.99
N GLN A 232 17.76 -13.39 14.44
CA GLN A 232 16.65 -12.82 13.67
C GLN A 232 16.39 -13.63 12.40
N LEU A 233 15.10 -13.84 12.09
CA LEU A 233 14.63 -14.49 10.87
C LEU A 233 14.20 -13.43 9.85
N PRO A 234 14.65 -13.54 8.59
CA PRO A 234 14.15 -12.69 7.50
C PRO A 234 12.69 -13.05 7.21
N PHE A 235 11.78 -12.08 7.40
CA PHE A 235 10.34 -12.30 7.25
C PHE A 235 9.97 -12.84 5.87
N GLU A 236 10.45 -12.20 4.80
CA GLU A 236 10.08 -12.54 3.41
C GLU A 236 10.64 -13.90 2.93
N GLU A 237 11.66 -14.44 3.60
CA GLU A 237 12.33 -15.67 3.16
C GLU A 237 11.95 -16.90 4.00
N MET A 238 11.46 -16.69 5.23
CA MET A 238 11.30 -17.75 6.23
C MET A 238 9.90 -17.84 6.82
N ILE A 239 9.03 -16.85 6.58
CA ILE A 239 7.68 -16.79 7.15
C ILE A 239 6.65 -16.78 6.02
N PHE A 240 5.80 -17.80 5.96
CA PHE A 240 4.85 -18.01 4.86
C PHE A 240 3.40 -18.15 5.36
N ALA A 241 2.45 -17.82 4.48
CA ALA A 241 1.02 -18.07 4.68
C ALA A 241 0.42 -17.56 6.01
N ALA A 242 0.92 -16.41 6.49
CA ALA A 242 0.42 -15.74 7.68
C ALA A 242 -1.08 -15.42 7.53
N SER A 243 -1.90 -15.91 8.46
CA SER A 243 -3.36 -15.75 8.43
C SER A 243 -3.96 -15.78 9.83
N THR A 244 -5.14 -15.19 9.98
CA THR A 244 -5.94 -15.27 11.21
C THR A 244 -7.25 -16.00 10.94
N GLY A 245 -7.77 -16.67 11.96
CA GLY A 245 -9.02 -17.40 11.88
C GLY A 245 -9.66 -17.60 13.24
N SER A 246 -10.76 -18.35 13.28
CA SER A 246 -11.45 -18.72 14.52
C SER A 246 -11.66 -20.22 14.58
N SER A 247 -11.54 -20.80 15.77
CA SER A 247 -11.68 -22.24 16.00
C SER A 247 -12.44 -22.50 17.30
N ASN A 248 -12.98 -23.71 17.45
CA ASN A 248 -13.55 -24.19 18.72
C ASN A 248 -12.58 -25.13 19.45
N ALA A 249 -11.27 -24.91 19.30
CA ALA A 249 -10.24 -25.87 19.71
C ALA A 249 -10.10 -26.02 21.23
N HIS A 250 -10.54 -25.04 22.03
CA HIS A 250 -10.46 -25.07 23.49
C HIS A 250 -11.85 -25.17 24.12
N ASP A 251 -12.19 -26.37 24.63
CA ASP A 251 -13.40 -26.65 25.44
C ASP A 251 -14.73 -26.09 24.90
N GLY A 252 -14.85 -25.99 23.57
CA GLY A 252 -16.05 -25.47 22.89
C GLY A 252 -16.19 -23.95 22.91
N GLU A 253 -15.20 -23.22 23.43
CA GLU A 253 -15.10 -21.77 23.31
C GLU A 253 -14.52 -21.37 21.94
N VAL A 254 -15.06 -20.30 21.36
CA VAL A 254 -14.55 -19.73 20.12
C VAL A 254 -13.25 -18.98 20.42
N THR A 255 -12.13 -19.55 20.02
CA THR A 255 -10.82 -18.91 20.10
C THR A 255 -10.46 -18.31 18.75
N THR A 256 -9.82 -17.14 18.78
CA THR A 256 -9.20 -16.57 17.58
C THR A 256 -7.78 -17.10 17.53
N TYR A 257 -7.33 -17.53 16.36
CA TYR A 257 -5.95 -17.95 16.17
C TYR A 257 -5.26 -17.14 15.09
N GLU A 258 -3.95 -17.00 15.25
CA GLU A 258 -3.02 -16.61 14.20
C GLU A 258 -2.18 -17.81 13.83
N ARG A 259 -1.89 -17.97 12.54
CA ARG A 259 -0.97 -19.02 12.07
C ARG A 259 -0.04 -18.49 11.00
N PHE A 260 1.15 -19.05 10.95
CA PHE A 260 2.12 -18.85 9.87
C PHE A 260 3.04 -20.06 9.81
N PHE A 261 3.68 -20.28 8.66
CA PHE A 261 4.65 -21.33 8.46
C PHE A 261 6.06 -20.77 8.62
N VAL A 262 6.91 -21.50 9.34
CA VAL A 262 8.34 -21.19 9.53
C VAL A 262 9.18 -22.21 8.77
N GLY A 263 10.04 -21.75 7.88
CA GLY A 263 10.93 -22.58 7.07
C GLY A 263 11.21 -21.95 5.72
N SER A 264 12.05 -22.58 4.89
CA SER A 264 12.28 -22.13 3.51
C SER A 264 11.05 -22.34 2.61
N GLU A 265 10.96 -21.59 1.52
CA GLU A 265 9.91 -21.73 0.50
C GLU A 265 9.74 -23.18 0.03
N ALA A 266 10.84 -23.90 -0.24
CA ALA A 266 10.79 -25.31 -0.64
C ALA A 266 10.19 -26.23 0.45
N GLN A 267 10.44 -25.93 1.73
CA GLN A 267 9.84 -26.68 2.84
C GLN A 267 8.35 -26.36 2.96
N PHE A 268 7.95 -25.12 2.74
CA PHE A 268 6.55 -24.70 2.72
C PHE A 268 5.77 -25.43 1.62
N GLU A 269 6.27 -25.40 0.38
CA GLU A 269 5.67 -26.10 -0.76
C GLU A 269 5.54 -27.61 -0.52
N GLN A 270 6.55 -28.23 0.10
CA GLN A 270 6.49 -29.66 0.45
C GLN A 270 5.38 -29.96 1.47
N TYR A 271 5.21 -29.10 2.47
CA TYR A 271 4.15 -29.24 3.47
C TYR A 271 2.76 -29.06 2.86
N GLU A 272 2.59 -28.04 2.01
CA GLU A 272 1.32 -27.77 1.35
C GLU A 272 0.89 -28.94 0.43
N ASN A 273 1.83 -29.51 -0.32
CA ASN A 273 1.57 -30.65 -1.20
C ASN A 273 1.29 -31.97 -0.45
N SER A 274 1.76 -32.12 0.79
CA SER A 274 1.50 -33.32 1.60
C SER A 274 0.19 -33.25 2.41
N SER A 275 -0.43 -32.08 2.47
CA SER A 275 -1.68 -31.82 3.20
C SER A 275 -2.93 -31.88 2.30
N ASN A 276 -2.76 -32.06 0.99
CA ASN A 276 -3.81 -32.22 -0.03
C ASN A 276 -3.94 -33.69 -0.46
#